data_AF-A0AAD1XJI2-F1
#
_entry.id   AF-A0AAD1XJI2-F1
#
_cell.length_a   1.000
_cell.length_b   1.000
_cell.length_c   1.000
_cell.angle_alpha   90.00
_cell.angle_beta   90.00
_cell.angle_gamma   90.00
#
_symmetry.space_group_name_H-M   'P 1'
#
loop_
_entity.id
_entity.type
_entity.pdbx_description
1 polymer ?
#
loop_
_entity_poly.entity_id
_entity_poly.type
_entity_poly.pdbx_seq_one_letter_code
_entity_poly.pdbx_strand_id
1 'polypeptide(L)'
;MLNPRNLYRFSKFSRSSIKTLTMTPSRSVIYFEPDEKLAGLDPDFSKKITDEDSLLPGAEKYLSKTYGVHRDWIIPKVSNSLDLYAKKVREHMLRRQYLPAEIQVNNDLRLRQPGDTIEELKKNSELPIVVLKRDEWSKDLHLVGKKKFIIHLARTDAGYCKQFEFNYGSEEPIRVVLHDININPMQRYPMKASFNRFIPGRPNPIRVPIVPYNENQCHDRMLGANVHHVVNELDLWTYSEIYPPQIHLDLSHLTVKESIKLGDVEKMLPHGVYLHRKYNHRLYQAVIKLEETKLFRGKMAIKKHREQEFLAKKREIELADALKGSRKNEKKPRKKIQNPLHKSKSLE
;
A
#
# COMPACT_ATOMS: atom_id res chain seq x y z
N MET A 1 -46.04 -24.47 -29.56
CA MET A 1 -46.58 -25.83 -29.81
C MET A 1 -45.52 -26.66 -30.49
N LEU A 2 -45.53 -27.97 -30.22
CA LEU A 2 -44.46 -28.94 -30.36
C LEU A 2 -44.05 -29.30 -31.81
N ASN A 3 -42.75 -29.64 -31.95
CA ASN A 3 -42.05 -30.48 -32.94
C ASN A 3 -42.85 -31.75 -33.37
N PRO A 4 -42.56 -32.47 -34.49
CA PRO A 4 -41.20 -32.98 -34.81
C PRO A 4 -40.85 -33.47 -36.26
N ARG A 5 -39.58 -33.92 -36.42
CA ARG A 5 -39.02 -34.99 -37.31
C ARG A 5 -38.75 -34.72 -38.81
N ASN A 6 -37.46 -34.76 -39.16
CA ASN A 6 -36.82 -35.71 -40.10
C ASN A 6 -35.29 -35.60 -39.94
N LEU A 7 -34.58 -36.59 -39.39
CA LEU A 7 -34.02 -37.80 -40.03
C LEU A 7 -32.98 -37.49 -41.13
N TYR A 8 -31.69 -37.62 -40.79
CA TYR A 8 -30.69 -38.31 -41.62
C TYR A 8 -29.63 -38.98 -40.74
N ARG A 9 -29.32 -40.23 -41.10
CA ARG A 9 -28.42 -41.21 -40.45
C ARG A 9 -27.31 -41.57 -41.44
N PHE A 10 -26.32 -42.34 -40.95
CA PHE A 10 -25.17 -42.99 -41.60
C PHE A 10 -23.84 -42.21 -41.44
N SER A 11 -22.71 -42.81 -41.05
CA SER A 11 -22.31 -44.23 -40.91
C SER A 11 -21.15 -44.39 -39.88
N LYS A 12 -20.96 -45.63 -39.42
CA LYS A 12 -19.91 -46.11 -38.49
C LYS A 12 -18.67 -46.61 -39.25
N PHE A 13 -17.47 -46.43 -38.69
CA PHE A 13 -16.29 -47.34 -38.77
C PHE A 13 -15.38 -46.99 -37.57
N SER A 14 -15.27 -47.81 -36.52
CA SER A 14 -14.44 -49.02 -36.29
C SER A 14 -13.03 -48.75 -35.71
N ARG A 15 -12.83 -49.36 -34.52
CA ARG A 15 -11.62 -49.77 -33.76
C ARG A 15 -10.35 -49.97 -34.62
N SER A 16 -9.09 -49.82 -34.19
CA SER A 16 -8.38 -50.02 -32.91
C SER A 16 -6.89 -49.72 -33.15
N SER A 17 -6.11 -49.27 -32.16
CA SER A 17 -4.76 -49.86 -31.99
C SER A 17 -4.28 -49.74 -30.55
N ILE A 18 -3.87 -50.90 -30.04
CA ILE A 18 -3.20 -51.16 -28.77
C ILE A 18 -1.72 -50.87 -28.99
N LYS A 19 -1.08 -50.13 -28.08
CA LYS A 19 0.38 -50.11 -27.96
C LYS A 19 0.77 -50.49 -26.54
N THR A 20 1.29 -51.70 -26.42
CA THR A 20 2.10 -52.21 -25.32
C THR A 20 3.42 -51.45 -25.27
N LEU A 21 3.86 -51.05 -24.07
CA LEU A 21 5.26 -50.72 -23.79
C LEU A 21 5.60 -51.15 -22.36
N THR A 22 6.38 -52.23 -22.35
CA THR A 22 7.29 -52.83 -21.37
C THR A 22 7.60 -52.09 -20.06
N MET A 23 7.73 -52.90 -19.00
CA MET A 23 8.07 -52.54 -17.62
C MET A 23 9.57 -52.25 -17.34
N THR A 24 9.75 -51.43 -16.29
CA THR A 24 10.81 -51.36 -15.23
C THR A 24 12.25 -50.90 -15.57
N PRO A 25 13.05 -50.36 -14.60
CA PRO A 25 12.87 -50.43 -13.14
C PRO A 25 13.06 -49.14 -12.29
N SER A 26 12.40 -49.18 -11.13
CA SER A 26 12.78 -48.69 -9.78
C SER A 26 13.61 -47.41 -9.63
N ARG A 27 12.97 -46.38 -9.03
CA ARG A 27 13.62 -45.52 -8.04
C ARG A 27 12.72 -45.47 -6.82
N SER A 28 13.24 -45.97 -5.70
CA SER A 28 12.64 -45.87 -4.38
C SER A 28 12.47 -44.40 -4.01
N VAL A 29 11.22 -43.98 -3.80
CA VAL A 29 10.89 -42.73 -3.12
C VAL A 29 10.84 -43.07 -1.64
N ILE A 30 11.85 -42.62 -0.90
CA ILE A 30 11.80 -42.62 0.57
C ILE A 30 10.86 -41.49 0.95
N TYR A 31 9.67 -41.84 1.41
CA TYR A 31 8.80 -40.91 2.12
C TYR A 31 9.40 -40.72 3.52
N PHE A 32 9.83 -39.51 3.83
CA PHE A 32 9.93 -39.09 5.22
C PHE A 32 8.52 -38.66 5.63
N GLU A 33 7.95 -39.36 6.60
CA GLU A 33 6.75 -38.91 7.32
C GLU A 33 7.06 -37.55 7.96
N PRO A 34 6.26 -36.50 7.69
CA PRO A 34 6.39 -35.26 8.43
C PRO A 34 5.85 -35.47 9.83
N ASP A 35 6.69 -35.21 10.84
CA ASP A 35 6.32 -35.20 12.25
C ASP A 35 5.00 -34.44 12.46
N GLU A 36 4.05 -35.12 13.11
CA GLU A 36 2.72 -34.65 13.48
C GLU A 36 2.75 -33.50 14.51
N LYS A 37 3.33 -32.34 14.18
CA LYS A 37 3.21 -31.12 15.02
C LYS A 37 3.20 -29.85 14.19
N LEU A 38 2.28 -29.72 13.24
CA LEU A 38 1.88 -28.43 12.63
C LEU A 38 0.53 -28.58 11.90
N ALA A 39 -0.44 -29.25 12.53
CA ALA A 39 -1.82 -29.32 12.03
C ALA A 39 -2.59 -28.06 12.50
N GLY A 40 -2.72 -27.08 11.63
CA GLY A 40 -3.55 -25.90 11.91
C GLY A 40 -3.43 -24.72 10.93
N LEU A 41 -2.69 -24.86 9.83
CA LEU A 41 -2.65 -23.85 8.77
C LEU A 41 -3.15 -24.47 7.48
N ASP A 42 -4.24 -23.89 6.95
CA ASP A 42 -4.81 -24.27 5.67
C ASP A 42 -3.72 -24.30 4.58
N PRO A 43 -3.59 -25.37 3.80
CA PRO A 43 -2.59 -25.48 2.74
C PRO A 43 -2.77 -24.41 1.64
N ASP A 44 -3.93 -23.75 1.61
CA ASP A 44 -4.24 -22.65 0.67
C ASP A 44 -3.71 -21.28 1.11
N PHE A 45 -3.13 -21.15 2.31
CA PHE A 45 -2.58 -19.86 2.77
C PHE A 45 -1.30 -19.47 2.03
N SER A 46 -0.51 -20.46 1.58
CA SER A 46 0.72 -20.23 0.79
C SER A 46 0.44 -19.76 -0.64
N LYS A 47 -0.75 -20.06 -1.18
CA LYS A 47 -1.16 -19.64 -2.53
C LYS A 47 -1.76 -18.23 -2.58
N LYS A 48 -2.15 -17.65 -1.43
CA LYS A 48 -2.73 -16.30 -1.38
C LYS A 48 -1.70 -15.19 -1.24
N ILE A 49 -0.47 -15.50 -0.87
CA ILE A 49 0.62 -14.51 -0.73
C ILE A 49 1.25 -14.18 -2.10
N THR A 50 1.06 -15.02 -3.12
CA THR A 50 1.69 -14.81 -4.44
C THR A 50 0.97 -13.80 -5.32
N ASP A 51 -0.32 -13.59 -5.12
CA ASP A 51 -1.13 -12.87 -6.12
C ASP A 51 -1.14 -11.35 -5.90
N GLU A 52 -0.93 -10.86 -4.67
CA GLU A 52 -0.95 -9.40 -4.37
C GLU A 52 0.42 -8.71 -4.45
N ASP A 53 1.53 -9.45 -4.38
CA ASP A 53 2.90 -8.91 -4.47
C ASP A 53 3.49 -8.96 -5.90
N SER A 54 2.75 -9.50 -6.89
CA SER A 54 3.20 -9.65 -8.28
C SER A 54 3.01 -8.38 -9.12
N LEU A 55 3.46 -7.23 -8.60
CA LEU A 55 3.31 -5.92 -9.26
C LEU A 55 4.26 -5.67 -10.45
N LEU A 56 5.09 -6.64 -10.85
CA LEU A 56 5.93 -6.54 -12.06
C LEU A 56 6.10 -7.91 -12.77
N PRO A 57 5.91 -7.98 -14.09
CA PRO A 57 6.13 -9.21 -14.84
C PRO A 57 7.61 -9.62 -14.83
N GLY A 58 7.93 -10.78 -14.26
CA GLY A 58 9.19 -11.50 -14.54
C GLY A 58 10.04 -11.96 -13.35
N ALA A 59 9.76 -11.53 -12.11
CA ALA A 59 10.58 -11.92 -10.94
C ALA A 59 10.36 -13.39 -10.52
N GLU A 60 9.14 -13.90 -10.66
CA GLU A 60 8.74 -15.23 -10.15
C GLU A 60 9.41 -16.41 -10.86
N LYS A 61 9.84 -16.24 -12.12
CA LYS A 61 10.39 -17.34 -12.92
C LYS A 61 11.72 -17.90 -12.39
N TYR A 62 12.40 -17.17 -11.51
CA TYR A 62 13.73 -17.53 -11.00
C TYR A 62 13.72 -18.05 -9.55
N LEU A 63 12.70 -17.71 -8.75
CA LEU A 63 12.64 -18.07 -7.33
C LEU A 63 12.09 -19.49 -7.08
N SER A 64 11.25 -20.01 -7.97
CA SER A 64 10.62 -21.33 -7.82
C SER A 64 11.54 -22.53 -8.13
N LYS A 65 12.79 -22.30 -8.56
CA LYS A 65 13.74 -23.35 -8.98
C LYS A 65 14.89 -23.62 -8.02
N THR A 66 14.87 -23.06 -6.81
CA THR A 66 16.02 -23.09 -5.89
C THR A 66 15.77 -23.86 -4.59
N TYR A 67 14.85 -24.82 -4.57
CA TYR A 67 14.75 -25.74 -3.43
C TYR A 67 15.91 -26.77 -3.49
N GLY A 68 16.72 -26.83 -2.43
CA GLY A 68 17.80 -27.82 -2.28
C GLY A 68 19.17 -27.46 -2.88
N VAL A 69 19.34 -26.25 -3.41
CA VAL A 69 20.65 -25.78 -3.93
C VAL A 69 21.40 -24.99 -2.85
N HIS A 70 22.70 -25.22 -2.70
CA HIS A 70 23.53 -24.51 -1.72
C HIS A 70 23.49 -23.00 -1.96
N ARG A 71 23.36 -22.21 -0.89
CA ARG A 71 23.23 -20.74 -0.92
C ARG A 71 24.27 -20.07 -1.82
N ASP A 72 25.52 -20.55 -1.76
CA ASP A 72 26.65 -19.98 -2.51
C ASP A 72 26.55 -20.17 -4.03
N TRP A 73 25.74 -21.12 -4.51
CA TRP A 73 25.49 -21.34 -5.93
C TRP A 73 24.33 -20.51 -6.48
N ILE A 74 23.45 -20.03 -5.60
CA ILE A 74 22.27 -19.23 -5.94
C ILE A 74 22.63 -17.74 -5.97
N ILE A 75 23.38 -17.26 -4.98
CA ILE A 75 23.68 -15.83 -4.80
C ILE A 75 24.32 -15.21 -6.05
N PRO A 76 25.33 -15.79 -6.72
CA PRO A 76 25.93 -15.18 -7.91
C PRO A 76 24.95 -15.11 -9.09
N LYS A 77 24.01 -16.05 -9.21
CA LYS A 77 23.03 -16.12 -10.30
C LYS A 77 21.85 -15.17 -10.10
N VAL A 78 21.53 -14.87 -8.84
CA VAL A 78 20.35 -14.07 -8.45
C VAL A 78 20.73 -12.66 -7.99
N SER A 79 21.99 -12.41 -7.61
CA SER A 79 22.47 -11.08 -7.19
C SER A 79 22.21 -10.01 -8.26
N ASN A 80 22.63 -10.24 -9.51
CA ASN A 80 22.40 -9.28 -10.59
C ASN A 80 20.91 -8.99 -10.84
N SER A 81 20.04 -10.00 -10.70
CA SER A 81 18.60 -9.82 -10.87
C SER A 81 17.95 -9.12 -9.66
N LEU A 82 18.42 -9.40 -8.44
CA LEU A 82 18.02 -8.69 -7.22
C LEU A 82 18.47 -7.24 -7.23
N ASP A 83 19.69 -6.94 -7.68
CA ASP A 83 20.20 -5.58 -7.78
C ASP A 83 19.42 -4.78 -8.84
N LEU A 84 19.14 -5.40 -9.99
CA LEU A 84 18.29 -4.80 -11.01
C LEU A 84 16.87 -4.57 -10.49
N TYR A 85 16.32 -5.53 -9.75
CA TYR A 85 15.01 -5.41 -9.12
C TYR A 85 14.98 -4.27 -8.10
N ALA A 86 15.95 -4.22 -7.19
CA ALA A 86 16.07 -3.15 -6.20
C ALA A 86 16.21 -1.77 -6.86
N LYS A 87 17.00 -1.67 -7.95
CA LYS A 87 17.11 -0.45 -8.75
C LYS A 87 15.78 -0.04 -9.38
N LYS A 88 15.06 -0.99 -9.99
CA LYS A 88 13.73 -0.74 -10.60
C LYS A 88 12.69 -0.33 -9.56
N VAL A 89 12.63 -1.00 -8.41
CA VAL A 89 11.71 -0.66 -7.32
C VAL A 89 12.03 0.73 -6.79
N ARG A 90 13.30 1.04 -6.53
CA ARG A 90 13.72 2.37 -6.07
C ARG A 90 13.37 3.46 -7.08
N GLU A 91 13.68 3.24 -8.36
CA GLU A 91 13.35 4.16 -9.44
C GLU A 91 11.83 4.37 -9.56
N HIS A 92 11.05 3.30 -9.47
CA HIS A 92 9.59 3.35 -9.50
C HIS A 92 9.01 4.13 -8.32
N MET A 93 9.53 3.93 -7.10
CA MET A 93 9.11 4.68 -5.92
C MET A 93 9.44 6.17 -6.06
N LEU A 94 10.62 6.52 -6.58
CA LEU A 94 10.99 7.91 -6.84
C LEU A 94 10.13 8.53 -7.94
N ARG A 95 9.87 7.82 -9.04
CA ARG A 95 9.01 8.31 -10.14
C ARG A 95 7.57 8.55 -9.70
N ARG A 96 7.03 7.74 -8.79
CA ARG A 96 5.67 7.93 -8.26
C ARG A 96 5.50 9.25 -7.50
N GLN A 97 6.58 9.88 -7.03
CA GLN A 97 6.52 11.16 -6.30
C GLN A 97 6.41 12.38 -7.22
N TYR A 98 6.69 12.25 -8.51
CA TYR A 98 6.72 13.36 -9.45
C TYR A 98 5.82 13.08 -10.65
N LEU A 99 5.09 14.08 -11.10
CA LEU A 99 4.44 14.00 -12.40
C LEU A 99 5.51 14.10 -13.50
N PRO A 100 5.39 13.32 -14.59
CA PRO A 100 6.26 13.51 -15.74
C PRO A 100 6.09 14.93 -16.29
N ALA A 101 7.19 15.58 -16.64
CA ALA A 101 7.18 16.93 -17.20
C ALA A 101 6.47 17.00 -18.57
N GLU A 102 6.45 15.89 -19.30
CA GLU A 102 5.77 15.80 -20.59
C GLU A 102 4.25 15.74 -20.41
N ILE A 103 3.59 16.84 -20.81
CA ILE A 103 2.14 16.91 -20.89
C ILE A 103 1.68 16.08 -22.09
N GLN A 104 0.76 15.15 -21.85
CA GLN A 104 0.22 14.31 -22.92
C GLN A 104 -0.81 15.09 -23.74
N VAL A 105 -0.52 15.21 -25.02
CA VAL A 105 -1.41 15.85 -26.00
C VAL A 105 -2.33 14.81 -26.62
N ASN A 106 -3.63 15.06 -26.61
CA ASN A 106 -4.61 14.25 -27.32
C ASN A 106 -5.12 15.00 -28.56
N ASN A 107 -4.82 14.45 -29.74
CA ASN A 107 -5.19 15.02 -31.03
C ASN A 107 -6.48 14.39 -31.63
N ASP A 108 -6.97 13.28 -31.07
CA ASP A 108 -8.08 12.51 -31.64
C ASP A 108 -9.45 13.03 -31.18
N LEU A 109 -9.60 14.34 -30.97
CA LEU A 109 -10.80 14.96 -30.40
C LEU A 109 -11.62 15.66 -31.48
N ARG A 110 -12.93 15.39 -31.49
CA ARG A 110 -13.90 16.06 -32.37
C ARG A 110 -15.02 16.69 -31.56
N LEU A 111 -15.70 17.70 -32.10
CA LEU A 111 -16.91 18.25 -31.47
C LEU A 111 -18.01 17.19 -31.49
N ARG A 112 -18.79 17.14 -30.41
CA ARG A 112 -20.01 16.32 -30.38
C ARG A 112 -21.08 16.93 -31.28
N GLN A 113 -21.64 16.12 -32.18
CA GLN A 113 -22.79 16.48 -33.00
C GLN A 113 -24.10 16.04 -32.32
N PRO A 114 -25.26 16.65 -32.66
CA PRO A 114 -26.55 16.26 -32.08
C PRO A 114 -26.93 14.79 -32.35
N GLY A 115 -26.47 14.22 -33.47
CA GLY A 115 -26.66 12.82 -33.81
C GLY A 115 -25.84 11.85 -32.96
N ASP A 116 -24.79 12.31 -32.28
CA ASP A 116 -23.93 11.45 -31.46
C ASP A 116 -24.65 11.05 -30.16
N THR A 117 -25.48 10.01 -30.26
CA THR A 117 -26.09 9.34 -29.11
C THR A 117 -25.06 8.47 -28.38
N ILE A 118 -25.28 8.24 -27.08
CA ILE A 118 -24.35 7.43 -26.26
C ILE A 118 -24.24 6.00 -26.83
N GLU A 119 -25.31 5.46 -27.40
CA GLU A 119 -25.34 4.12 -27.98
C GLU A 119 -24.51 4.03 -29.27
N GLU A 120 -24.57 5.05 -30.12
CA GLU A 120 -23.74 5.12 -31.34
C GLU A 120 -22.27 5.26 -31.00
N LEU A 121 -21.92 6.16 -30.09
CA LEU A 121 -20.54 6.32 -29.62
C LEU A 121 -20.01 5.01 -29.02
N LYS A 122 -20.86 4.28 -28.29
CA LYS A 122 -20.52 2.96 -27.75
C LYS A 122 -20.20 1.94 -28.85
N LYS A 123 -20.97 1.91 -29.94
CA LYS A 123 -20.72 1.04 -31.11
C LYS A 123 -19.39 1.40 -31.78
N ASN A 124 -19.09 2.69 -31.89
CA ASN A 124 -17.87 3.20 -32.53
C ASN A 124 -16.63 3.18 -31.61
N SER A 125 -16.76 2.68 -30.37
CA SER A 125 -15.69 2.71 -29.35
C SER A 125 -15.17 4.12 -29.02
N GLU A 126 -16.08 5.10 -29.10
CA GLU A 126 -15.88 6.48 -28.71
C GLU A 126 -16.61 6.78 -27.40
N LEU A 127 -16.26 7.90 -26.77
CA LEU A 127 -16.81 8.30 -25.49
C LEU A 127 -17.04 9.82 -25.48
N PRO A 128 -18.20 10.29 -24.99
CA PRO A 128 -18.43 11.72 -24.82
C PRO A 128 -17.55 12.26 -23.68
N ILE A 129 -16.79 13.29 -24.01
CA ILE A 129 -15.90 14.03 -23.13
C ILE A 129 -16.52 15.41 -22.89
N VAL A 130 -16.59 15.84 -21.64
CA VAL A 130 -17.09 17.16 -21.28
C VAL A 130 -16.00 17.92 -20.57
N VAL A 131 -15.57 19.04 -21.14
CA VAL A 131 -14.73 20.00 -20.43
C VAL A 131 -15.66 20.99 -19.76
N LEU A 132 -15.65 20.99 -18.43
CA LEU A 132 -16.52 21.82 -17.61
C LEU A 132 -16.15 23.29 -17.78
N LYS A 133 -17.18 24.13 -17.88
CA LYS A 133 -17.01 25.57 -18.02
C LYS A 133 -16.35 26.18 -16.79
N ARG A 134 -15.64 27.27 -17.02
CA ARG A 134 -15.16 28.23 -16.03
C ARG A 134 -15.60 29.63 -16.44
N ASP A 135 -15.16 30.63 -15.70
CA ASP A 135 -15.54 32.04 -15.90
C ASP A 135 -15.30 32.56 -17.33
N GLU A 136 -14.35 31.99 -18.09
CA GLU A 136 -14.04 32.39 -19.47
C GLU A 136 -15.03 31.83 -20.51
N TRP A 137 -15.74 30.74 -20.21
CA TRP A 137 -16.62 30.07 -21.17
C TRP A 137 -18.06 30.10 -20.68
N SER A 138 -18.96 30.58 -21.55
CA SER A 138 -20.40 30.62 -21.24
C SER A 138 -21.03 29.23 -21.19
N LYS A 139 -20.46 28.25 -21.90
CA LYS A 139 -20.99 26.88 -22.04
C LYS A 139 -19.89 25.83 -21.87
N ASP A 140 -20.30 24.64 -21.44
CA ASP A 140 -19.42 23.47 -21.40
C ASP A 140 -19.01 23.07 -22.81
N LEU A 141 -17.77 22.61 -22.97
CA LEU A 141 -17.28 22.12 -24.25
C LEU A 141 -17.52 20.60 -24.34
N HIS A 142 -18.35 20.20 -25.30
CA HIS A 142 -18.68 18.81 -25.55
C HIS A 142 -17.84 18.24 -26.69
N LEU A 143 -16.94 17.33 -26.34
CA LEU A 143 -16.04 16.64 -27.25
C LEU A 143 -16.39 15.15 -27.32
N VAL A 144 -15.86 14.49 -28.33
CA VAL A 144 -15.88 13.05 -28.49
C VAL A 144 -14.44 12.59 -28.69
N GLY A 145 -14.05 11.52 -27.98
CA GLY A 145 -12.71 10.94 -28.11
C GLY A 145 -12.73 9.43 -27.98
N LYS A 146 -11.59 8.80 -28.24
CA LYS A 146 -11.43 7.34 -28.18
C LYS A 146 -11.57 6.81 -26.76
N LYS A 147 -12.38 5.77 -26.58
CA LYS A 147 -12.59 5.11 -25.28
C LYS A 147 -11.31 4.57 -24.66
N LYS A 148 -10.40 4.02 -25.48
CA LYS A 148 -9.15 3.39 -25.01
C LYS A 148 -8.28 4.37 -24.21
N PHE A 149 -8.20 5.62 -24.65
CA PHE A 149 -7.45 6.68 -23.98
C PHE A 149 -7.99 6.91 -22.56
N ILE A 150 -9.31 7.02 -22.41
CA ILE A 150 -9.97 7.26 -21.12
C ILE A 150 -9.81 6.06 -20.16
N ILE A 151 -9.90 4.83 -20.67
CA ILE A 151 -9.66 3.63 -19.85
C ILE A 151 -8.20 3.58 -19.39
N HIS A 152 -7.26 3.89 -20.28
CA HIS A 152 -5.85 3.92 -19.94
C HIS A 152 -5.58 4.96 -18.85
N LEU A 153 -6.22 6.13 -18.97
CA LEU A 153 -6.15 7.18 -17.97
C LEU A 153 -6.68 6.72 -16.61
N ALA A 154 -7.85 6.08 -16.59
CA ALA A 154 -8.47 5.55 -15.36
C ALA A 154 -7.63 4.48 -14.66
N ARG A 155 -6.82 3.72 -15.43
CA ARG A 155 -5.95 2.66 -14.90
C ARG A 155 -4.60 3.17 -14.42
N THR A 156 -4.23 4.40 -14.75
CA THR A 156 -2.96 4.99 -14.38
C THR A 156 -3.06 5.53 -12.96
N ASP A 157 -2.12 5.18 -12.07
CA ASP A 157 -2.14 5.57 -10.65
C ASP A 157 -2.30 7.08 -10.42
N ALA A 158 -1.69 7.90 -11.27
CA ALA A 158 -1.76 9.37 -11.22
C ALA A 158 -2.73 9.96 -12.26
N GLY A 159 -3.66 9.16 -12.80
CA GLY A 159 -4.53 9.57 -13.90
C GLY A 159 -5.42 10.78 -13.58
N TYR A 160 -5.94 10.85 -12.35
CA TYR A 160 -6.76 11.98 -11.89
C TYR A 160 -5.97 13.24 -11.57
N CYS A 161 -4.67 13.11 -11.30
CA CYS A 161 -3.79 14.24 -11.01
C CYS A 161 -3.10 14.78 -12.26
N LYS A 162 -2.97 13.96 -13.31
CA LYS A 162 -2.15 14.30 -14.47
C LYS A 162 -2.81 15.39 -15.32
N GLN A 163 -1.98 16.29 -15.85
CA GLN A 163 -2.38 17.32 -16.79
C GLN A 163 -2.35 16.76 -18.22
N PHE A 164 -3.34 17.16 -19.02
CA PHE A 164 -3.48 16.81 -20.42
C PHE A 164 -3.70 18.05 -21.24
N GLU A 165 -3.29 18.01 -22.50
CA GLU A 165 -3.57 19.03 -23.48
C GLU A 165 -4.52 18.48 -24.54
N PHE A 166 -5.65 19.15 -24.71
CA PHE A 166 -6.64 18.82 -25.72
C PHE A 166 -6.45 19.76 -26.91
N ASN A 167 -6.08 19.18 -28.05
CA ASN A 167 -6.03 19.89 -29.31
C ASN A 167 -7.38 19.76 -29.98
N TYR A 168 -8.14 20.86 -29.97
CA TYR A 168 -9.45 20.93 -30.61
C TYR A 168 -9.63 22.28 -31.29
N GLY A 169 -9.43 22.33 -32.62
CA GLY A 169 -9.81 23.43 -33.50
C GLY A 169 -9.11 24.79 -33.29
N SER A 170 -8.54 25.07 -32.13
CA SER A 170 -7.76 26.26 -31.80
C SER A 170 -6.27 26.05 -32.09
N GLU A 171 -5.53 27.15 -32.34
CA GLU A 171 -4.07 27.13 -32.41
C GLU A 171 -3.44 26.77 -31.05
N GLU A 172 -4.09 27.14 -29.94
CA GLU A 172 -3.60 26.85 -28.59
C GLU A 172 -4.25 25.59 -27.98
N PRO A 173 -3.44 24.69 -27.39
CA PRO A 173 -3.94 23.51 -26.67
C PRO A 173 -4.67 23.91 -25.39
N ILE A 174 -5.78 23.24 -25.09
CA ILE A 174 -6.52 23.45 -23.84
C ILE A 174 -5.98 22.50 -22.78
N ARG A 175 -5.36 23.05 -21.72
CA ARG A 175 -4.94 22.26 -20.56
C ARG A 175 -6.12 21.83 -19.70
N VAL A 176 -6.18 20.55 -19.39
CA VAL A 176 -7.26 19.92 -18.62
C VAL A 176 -6.73 18.87 -17.63
N VAL A 177 -7.51 18.63 -16.58
CA VAL A 177 -7.29 17.56 -15.59
C VAL A 177 -8.57 16.73 -15.49
N LEU A 178 -8.42 15.42 -15.32
CA LEU A 178 -9.56 14.53 -15.18
C LEU A 178 -10.31 14.81 -13.88
N HIS A 179 -11.61 15.08 -13.99
CA HIS A 179 -12.48 15.30 -12.83
C HIS A 179 -13.15 14.00 -12.38
N ASP A 180 -13.85 13.36 -13.32
CA ASP A 180 -14.64 12.16 -13.03
C ASP A 180 -14.90 11.33 -14.28
N ILE A 181 -15.04 10.02 -14.10
CA ILE A 181 -15.42 9.07 -15.14
C ILE A 181 -16.70 8.38 -14.68
N ASN A 182 -17.81 8.70 -15.35
CA ASN A 182 -19.06 8.02 -15.11
C ASN A 182 -19.00 6.63 -15.74
N ILE A 183 -19.00 5.59 -14.90
CA ILE A 183 -18.98 4.19 -15.31
C ILE A 183 -20.36 3.59 -15.02
N ASN A 184 -20.93 2.91 -16.01
CA ASN A 184 -22.16 2.15 -15.80
C ASN A 184 -21.89 1.01 -14.79
N PRO A 185 -22.59 0.95 -13.65
CA PRO A 185 -22.32 -0.03 -12.60
C PRO A 185 -22.58 -1.47 -13.05
N MET A 186 -23.58 -1.69 -13.91
CA MET A 186 -23.96 -3.02 -14.38
C MET A 186 -23.00 -3.53 -15.46
N GLN A 187 -22.68 -2.68 -16.43
CA GLN A 187 -21.89 -3.07 -17.61
C GLN A 187 -20.39 -2.83 -17.44
N ARG A 188 -19.97 -2.15 -16.35
CA ARG A 188 -18.59 -1.68 -16.11
C ARG A 188 -17.99 -0.96 -17.32
N TYR A 189 -18.82 -0.21 -18.03
CA TYR A 189 -18.46 0.50 -19.25
C TYR A 189 -18.45 2.02 -18.96
N PRO A 190 -17.38 2.75 -19.31
CA PRO A 190 -17.33 4.20 -19.11
C PRO A 190 -18.32 4.87 -20.08
N MET A 191 -19.23 5.69 -19.56
CA MET A 191 -20.27 6.36 -20.33
C MET A 191 -19.91 7.80 -20.67
N LYS A 192 -19.25 8.51 -19.74
CA LYS A 192 -18.88 9.93 -19.88
C LYS A 192 -17.61 10.20 -19.09
N ALA A 193 -16.73 11.03 -19.63
CA ALA A 193 -15.57 11.56 -18.91
C ALA A 193 -15.72 13.06 -18.78
N SER A 194 -15.54 13.56 -17.56
CA SER A 194 -15.61 14.98 -17.24
C SER A 194 -14.21 15.46 -16.90
N PHE A 195 -13.83 16.59 -17.47
CA PHE A 195 -12.53 17.22 -17.27
C PHE A 195 -12.72 18.64 -16.75
N ASN A 196 -11.85 19.04 -15.83
CA ASN A 196 -11.71 20.42 -15.39
C ASN A 196 -10.64 21.09 -16.22
N ARG A 197 -10.90 22.33 -16.65
CA ARG A 197 -9.84 23.15 -17.24
C ARG A 197 -8.80 23.51 -16.19
N PHE A 198 -7.53 23.50 -16.59
CA PHE A 198 -6.38 23.83 -15.76
C PHE A 198 -5.76 25.14 -16.23
N ILE A 199 -5.72 26.15 -15.35
CA ILE A 199 -5.15 27.46 -15.65
C ILE A 199 -4.15 27.79 -14.53
N PRO A 200 -2.85 27.99 -14.84
CA PRO A 200 -1.87 28.34 -13.82
C PRO A 200 -2.23 29.67 -13.14
N GLY A 201 -1.95 29.78 -11.84
CA GLY A 201 -2.26 30.97 -11.04
C GLY A 201 -3.73 31.10 -10.59
N ARG A 202 -4.63 30.21 -11.03
CA ARG A 202 -6.02 30.13 -10.56
C ARG A 202 -6.26 28.83 -9.78
N PRO A 203 -7.26 28.77 -8.87
CA PRO A 203 -7.52 27.56 -8.11
C PRO A 203 -8.01 26.44 -9.03
N ASN A 204 -7.24 25.37 -9.15
CA ASN A 204 -7.58 24.20 -9.94
C ASN A 204 -8.00 23.03 -9.05
N PRO A 205 -9.24 22.54 -9.15
CA PRO A 205 -9.67 21.36 -8.43
C PRO A 205 -9.05 20.11 -9.06
N ILE A 206 -8.19 19.46 -8.28
CA ILE A 206 -7.55 18.19 -8.62
C ILE A 206 -7.89 17.15 -7.56
N ARG A 207 -7.89 15.87 -7.94
CA ARG A 207 -8.06 14.77 -6.98
C ARG A 207 -6.75 14.01 -6.86
N VAL A 208 -6.24 13.87 -5.65
CA VAL A 208 -4.95 13.26 -5.35
C VAL A 208 -5.11 12.08 -4.39
N PRO A 209 -4.56 10.90 -4.72
CA PRO A 209 -4.59 9.75 -3.83
C PRO A 209 -3.67 9.94 -2.62
N ILE A 210 -4.08 9.36 -1.50
CA ILE A 210 -3.32 9.29 -0.26
C ILE A 210 -2.66 7.92 -0.19
N VAL A 211 -1.35 7.92 0.04
CA VAL A 211 -0.56 6.69 0.17
C VAL A 211 0.18 6.71 1.51
N PRO A 212 -0.03 5.71 2.37
CA PRO A 212 0.75 5.56 3.59
C PRO A 212 2.22 5.29 3.26
N TYR A 213 3.10 5.91 4.04
CA TYR A 213 4.53 5.80 3.91
C TYR A 213 5.11 5.25 5.22
N ASN A 214 6.21 4.49 5.11
CA ASN A 214 6.92 3.88 6.24
C ASN A 214 6.07 2.97 7.15
N GLU A 215 5.08 2.26 6.60
CA GLU A 215 4.28 1.30 7.40
C GLU A 215 5.13 0.27 8.16
N ASN A 216 6.22 -0.17 7.54
CA ASN A 216 7.12 -1.18 8.09
C ASN A 216 7.91 -0.68 9.31
N GLN A 217 8.02 0.64 9.51
CA GLN A 217 8.72 1.23 10.65
C GLN A 217 7.79 1.53 11.82
N CYS A 218 6.46 1.51 11.59
CA CYS A 218 5.47 1.75 12.63
C CYS A 218 5.47 0.61 13.66
N HIS A 219 5.72 0.95 14.93
CA HIS A 219 5.79 -0.03 16.02
C HIS A 219 4.51 -0.86 16.15
N ASP A 220 3.36 -0.20 16.14
CA ASP A 220 2.06 -0.85 16.34
C ASP A 220 1.68 -1.73 15.14
N ARG A 221 2.09 -1.33 13.92
CA ARG A 221 1.95 -2.14 12.71
C ARG A 221 2.78 -3.43 12.80
N MET A 222 4.03 -3.34 13.27
CA MET A 222 4.89 -4.52 13.51
C MET A 222 4.33 -5.46 14.58
N LEU A 223 3.62 -4.91 15.58
CA LEU A 223 2.88 -5.69 16.56
C LEU A 223 1.62 -6.36 15.98
N GLY A 224 1.26 -6.06 14.74
CA GLY A 224 0.17 -6.69 14.01
C GLY A 224 -1.10 -5.86 13.95
N ALA A 225 -1.08 -4.57 14.29
CA ALA A 225 -2.19 -3.67 13.99
C ALA A 225 -2.40 -3.57 12.47
N ASN A 226 -3.63 -3.35 12.03
CA ASN A 226 -3.94 -3.16 10.61
C ASN A 226 -4.12 -1.68 10.30
N VAL A 227 -3.58 -1.23 9.15
CA VAL A 227 -3.80 0.12 8.66
C VAL A 227 -5.19 0.17 8.02
N HIS A 228 -6.06 1.04 8.54
CA HIS A 228 -7.38 1.27 7.97
C HIS A 228 -7.43 2.64 7.30
N HIS A 229 -7.65 2.62 5.99
CA HIS A 229 -7.81 3.81 5.16
C HIS A 229 -9.27 4.27 5.23
N VAL A 230 -9.52 5.42 5.86
CA VAL A 230 -10.86 6.01 5.92
C VAL A 230 -11.13 6.81 4.64
N VAL A 231 -10.10 7.47 4.11
CA VAL A 231 -10.17 8.27 2.89
C VAL A 231 -9.01 7.88 1.97
N ASN A 232 -9.32 7.49 0.75
CA ASN A 232 -8.32 7.07 -0.24
C ASN A 232 -7.82 8.23 -1.11
N GLU A 233 -8.67 9.22 -1.35
CA GLU A 233 -8.42 10.32 -2.28
C GLU A 233 -8.92 11.64 -1.70
N LEU A 234 -8.17 12.72 -1.91
CA LEU A 234 -8.53 14.08 -1.50
C LEU A 234 -8.69 14.97 -2.71
N ASP A 235 -9.73 15.79 -2.70
CA ASP A 235 -9.80 16.92 -3.62
C ASP A 235 -9.01 18.09 -3.05
N LEU A 236 -8.14 18.67 -3.88
CA LEU A 236 -7.27 19.79 -3.55
C LEU A 236 -7.52 20.94 -4.52
N TRP A 237 -7.11 22.14 -4.13
CA TRP A 237 -6.96 23.29 -5.01
C TRP A 237 -5.48 23.57 -5.24
N THR A 238 -5.08 23.62 -6.51
CA THR A 238 -3.71 23.97 -6.90
C THR A 238 -3.67 25.25 -7.70
N TYR A 239 -2.75 26.14 -7.34
CA TYR A 239 -2.44 27.34 -8.10
C TYR A 239 -1.16 27.19 -8.94
N SER A 240 -0.30 26.25 -8.52
CA SER A 240 0.97 25.91 -9.18
C SER A 240 0.74 24.86 -10.28
N GLU A 241 1.57 24.92 -11.33
CA GLU A 241 1.67 23.86 -12.35
C GLU A 241 2.29 22.59 -11.79
N ILE A 242 3.22 22.73 -10.84
CA ILE A 242 3.92 21.62 -10.21
C ILE A 242 3.25 21.32 -8.88
N TYR A 243 2.69 20.13 -8.76
CA TYR A 243 2.06 19.60 -7.54
C TYR A 243 2.30 18.09 -7.43
N PRO A 244 2.21 17.53 -6.21
CA PRO A 244 2.48 16.10 -6.00
C PRO A 244 1.37 15.23 -6.62
N PRO A 245 1.73 14.11 -7.30
CA PRO A 245 0.77 13.13 -7.81
C PRO A 245 0.13 12.27 -6.72
N GLN A 246 0.76 12.14 -5.56
CA GLN A 246 0.28 11.37 -4.41
C GLN A 246 0.67 12.09 -3.13
N ILE A 247 -0.16 12.02 -2.10
CA ILE A 247 0.17 12.53 -0.75
C ILE A 247 0.70 11.37 0.07
N HIS A 248 1.97 11.45 0.47
CA HIS A 248 2.59 10.48 1.36
C HIS A 248 2.32 10.84 2.82
N LEU A 249 1.68 9.93 3.56
CA LEU A 249 1.46 10.10 5.00
C LEU A 249 2.41 9.20 5.78
N ASP A 250 3.30 9.82 6.55
CA ASP A 250 4.24 9.08 7.39
C ASP A 250 3.53 8.41 8.56
N LEU A 251 3.61 7.08 8.63
CA LEU A 251 3.00 6.28 9.69
C LEU A 251 4.01 5.85 10.77
N SER A 252 5.28 6.25 10.67
CA SER A 252 6.37 5.75 11.54
C SER A 252 6.07 5.92 13.04
N HIS A 253 5.42 7.03 13.41
CA HIS A 253 5.09 7.37 14.79
C HIS A 253 3.60 7.21 15.12
N LEU A 254 2.80 6.65 14.23
CA LEU A 254 1.37 6.48 14.45
C LEU A 254 1.11 5.37 15.47
N THR A 255 0.28 5.66 16.46
CA THR A 255 -0.18 4.68 17.46
C THR A 255 -1.64 4.32 17.24
N VAL A 256 -2.09 3.17 17.75
CA VAL A 256 -3.50 2.71 17.66
C VAL A 256 -4.50 3.71 18.24
N LYS A 257 -4.10 4.50 19.23
CA LYS A 257 -4.97 5.50 19.87
C LYS A 257 -5.11 6.77 19.04
N GLU A 258 -4.16 7.01 18.14
CA GLU A 258 -4.06 8.22 17.35
C GLU A 258 -4.52 7.95 15.92
N SER A 259 -4.94 9.02 15.25
CA SER A 259 -5.31 8.97 13.84
C SER A 259 -4.83 10.25 13.18
N ILE A 260 -4.40 10.13 11.92
CA ILE A 260 -4.00 11.28 11.13
C ILE A 260 -5.28 11.96 10.65
N LYS A 261 -5.46 13.23 10.98
CA LYS A 261 -6.66 14.01 10.62
C LYS A 261 -6.43 14.82 9.36
N LEU A 262 -7.52 15.25 8.71
CA LEU A 262 -7.43 16.10 7.52
C LEU A 262 -6.67 17.42 7.77
N GLY A 263 -6.82 18.02 8.95
CA GLY A 263 -6.08 19.23 9.32
C GLY A 263 -4.57 19.01 9.52
N ASP A 264 -4.14 17.78 9.79
CA ASP A 264 -2.70 17.46 9.83
C ASP A 264 -2.15 17.34 8.41
N VAL A 265 -2.94 16.76 7.49
CA VAL A 265 -2.60 16.68 6.07
C VAL A 265 -2.46 18.07 5.45
N GLU A 266 -3.36 19.01 5.78
CA GLU A 266 -3.30 20.39 5.28
C GLU A 266 -1.96 21.07 5.58
N LYS A 267 -1.38 20.82 6.76
CA LYS A 267 -0.07 21.37 7.14
C LYS A 267 1.11 20.72 6.40
N MET A 268 0.93 19.51 5.88
CA MET A 268 1.94 18.77 5.11
C MET A 268 1.92 19.13 3.62
N LEU A 269 0.89 19.82 3.14
CA LEU A 269 0.78 20.18 1.73
C LEU A 269 1.84 21.23 1.35
N PRO A 270 2.41 21.14 0.13
CA PRO A 270 3.37 22.12 -0.34
C PRO A 270 2.69 23.46 -0.64
N HIS A 271 3.48 24.54 -0.66
CA HIS A 271 2.99 25.87 -1.00
C HIS A 271 2.28 25.90 -2.35
N GLY A 272 1.14 26.59 -2.40
CA GLY A 272 0.32 26.67 -3.62
C GLY A 272 -0.64 25.50 -3.82
N VAL A 273 -0.65 24.52 -2.92
CA VAL A 273 -1.63 23.43 -2.85
C VAL A 273 -2.41 23.54 -1.55
N TYR A 274 -3.73 23.58 -1.65
CA TYR A 274 -4.64 23.75 -0.52
C TYR A 274 -5.71 22.68 -0.51
N LEU A 275 -6.24 22.37 0.67
CA LEU A 275 -7.37 21.47 0.80
C LEU A 275 -8.63 22.09 0.18
N HIS A 276 -9.44 21.31 -0.54
CA HIS A 276 -10.67 21.84 -1.13
C HIS A 276 -11.63 22.33 -0.04
N ARG A 277 -12.31 23.47 -0.26
CA ARG A 277 -13.26 24.10 0.69
C ARG A 277 -14.34 23.17 1.25
N LYS A 278 -14.63 22.07 0.54
CA LYS A 278 -15.59 21.05 0.97
C LYS A 278 -15.19 20.36 2.28
N TYR A 279 -13.90 20.37 2.63
CA TYR A 279 -13.38 19.73 3.83
C TYR A 279 -13.26 20.65 5.04
N ASN A 280 -13.53 21.96 4.91
CA ASN A 280 -13.36 22.92 6.02
C ASN A 280 -14.17 22.55 7.27
N HIS A 281 -15.34 21.92 7.10
CA HIS A 281 -16.18 21.47 8.22
C HIS A 281 -15.79 20.08 8.76
N ARG A 282 -14.83 19.40 8.13
CA ARG A 282 -14.39 18.02 8.46
C ARG A 282 -12.90 17.93 8.77
N LEU A 283 -12.24 19.03 9.12
CA LEU A 283 -10.79 19.04 9.39
C LEU A 283 -10.36 18.02 10.46
N TYR A 284 -11.24 17.70 11.41
CA TYR A 284 -10.98 16.70 12.46
C TYR A 284 -11.32 15.25 12.07
N GLN A 285 -11.80 15.02 10.85
CA GLN A 285 -12.06 13.67 10.35
C GLN A 285 -10.74 12.93 10.16
N ALA A 286 -10.69 11.69 10.65
CA ALA A 286 -9.56 10.79 10.44
C ALA A 286 -9.46 10.38 8.97
N VAL A 287 -8.23 10.40 8.45
CA VAL A 287 -7.85 9.97 7.10
C VAL A 287 -7.34 8.53 7.15
N ILE A 288 -6.39 8.28 8.05
CA ILE A 288 -5.82 6.97 8.33
C ILE A 288 -5.87 6.72 9.84
N LYS A 289 -6.25 5.50 10.21
CA LYS A 289 -6.23 5.01 11.59
C LYS A 289 -5.64 3.61 11.63
N LEU A 290 -5.09 3.23 12.77
CA LEU A 290 -4.67 1.85 13.02
C LEU A 290 -5.78 1.13 13.78
N GLU A 291 -6.10 -0.10 13.37
CA GLU A 291 -7.10 -0.94 14.01
C GLU A 291 -6.44 -2.08 14.80
N GLU A 292 -6.96 -2.30 16.00
CA GLU A 292 -6.52 -3.39 16.87
C GLU A 292 -6.94 -4.74 16.30
N THR A 293 -5.96 -5.61 16.05
CA THR A 293 -6.21 -7.00 15.72
C THR A 293 -6.04 -7.90 16.93
N LYS A 294 -6.50 -9.15 16.83
CA LYS A 294 -6.26 -10.18 17.86
C LYS A 294 -4.75 -10.40 18.11
N LEU A 295 -3.95 -10.36 17.04
CA LEU A 295 -2.48 -10.51 17.12
C LEU A 295 -1.84 -9.34 17.88
N PHE A 296 -2.28 -8.12 17.61
CA PHE A 296 -1.82 -6.93 18.32
C PHE A 296 -2.10 -7.03 19.81
N ARG A 297 -3.33 -7.39 20.20
CA ARG A 297 -3.71 -7.56 21.61
C ARG A 297 -2.86 -8.62 22.31
N GLY A 298 -2.63 -9.76 21.66
CA GLY A 298 -1.80 -10.84 22.20
C GLY A 298 -0.35 -10.39 22.43
N LYS A 299 0.30 -9.78 21.43
CA LYS A 299 1.69 -9.31 21.56
C LYS A 299 1.82 -8.17 22.58
N MET A 300 0.84 -7.27 22.65
CA MET A 300 0.83 -6.18 23.65
C MET A 300 0.67 -6.72 25.07
N ALA A 301 -0.14 -7.75 25.29
CA ALA A 301 -0.27 -8.39 26.60
C ALA A 301 1.07 -9.02 27.04
N ILE A 302 1.76 -9.72 26.14
CA ILE A 302 3.08 -10.29 26.40
C ILE A 302 4.11 -9.20 26.73
N LYS A 303 4.12 -8.10 25.97
CA LYS A 303 5.01 -6.96 26.21
C LYS A 303 4.77 -6.35 27.59
N LYS A 304 3.50 -6.09 27.95
CA LYS A 304 3.13 -5.56 29.26
C LYS A 304 3.55 -6.48 30.41
N HIS A 305 3.35 -7.79 30.26
CA HIS A 305 3.78 -8.76 31.27
C HIS A 305 5.30 -8.72 31.48
N ARG A 306 6.08 -8.71 30.38
CA ARG A 306 7.55 -8.60 30.43
C ARG A 306 8.02 -7.29 31.07
N GLU A 307 7.37 -6.17 30.77
CA GLU A 307 7.69 -4.87 31.38
C GLU A 307 7.42 -4.86 32.89
N GLN A 308 6.33 -5.48 33.34
CA GLN A 308 6.00 -5.61 34.77
C GLN A 308 7.01 -6.50 35.50
N GLU A 309 7.40 -7.64 34.93
CA GLU A 309 8.46 -8.49 35.48
C GLU A 309 9.80 -7.76 35.58
N PHE A 310 10.17 -6.99 34.56
CA PHE A 310 11.40 -6.21 34.56
C PHE A 310 11.39 -5.12 35.64
N LEU A 311 10.27 -4.40 35.79
CA LEU A 311 10.10 -3.41 36.84
C LEU A 311 10.12 -4.03 38.24
N ALA A 312 9.54 -5.22 38.42
CA ALA A 312 9.59 -5.96 39.68
C ALA A 312 11.04 -6.33 40.04
N LYS A 313 11.79 -6.92 39.10
CA LYS A 313 13.21 -7.24 39.30
C LYS A 313 14.06 -6.00 39.61
N LYS A 314 13.81 -4.89 38.92
CA LYS A 314 14.52 -3.63 39.19
C LYS A 314 14.27 -3.13 40.62
N ARG A 315 13.03 -3.19 41.11
CA ARG A 315 12.67 -2.82 42.49
C ARG A 315 13.29 -3.75 43.52
N GLU A 316 13.34 -5.05 43.24
CA GLU A 316 14.02 -6.02 44.12
C GLU A 316 15.52 -5.72 44.26
N ILE A 317 16.19 -5.37 43.16
CA ILE A 317 17.60 -4.97 43.17
C ILE A 317 17.79 -3.68 43.98
N GLU A 318 16.95 -2.66 43.75
CA GLU A 318 17.01 -1.39 44.50
C GLU A 318 16.80 -1.60 46.01
N LEU A 319 15.86 -2.45 46.41
CA LEU A 319 15.64 -2.82 47.82
C LEU A 319 16.84 -3.56 48.42
N ALA A 320 17.42 -4.51 47.68
CA ALA A 320 18.60 -5.25 48.12
C ALA A 320 19.82 -4.33 48.31
N ASP A 321 19.99 -3.34 47.43
CA ASP A 321 21.08 -2.36 47.54
C ASP A 321 20.85 -1.38 48.71
N ALA A 322 19.60 -0.95 48.96
CA ALA A 322 19.25 -0.15 50.14
C ALA A 322 19.57 -0.90 51.46
N LEU A 323 19.27 -2.20 51.53
CA LEU A 323 19.59 -3.06 52.69
C LEU A 323 21.10 -3.30 52.86
N LYS A 324 21.89 -3.30 51.79
CA LYS A 324 23.36 -3.38 51.86
C LYS A 324 23.99 -2.06 52.29
N GLY A 325 23.39 -0.93 51.91
CA GLY A 325 23.81 0.42 52.33
C GLY A 325 23.65 0.65 53.83
N SER A 326 22.51 0.23 54.42
CA SER A 326 22.27 0.34 55.87
C SER A 326 23.24 -0.50 56.71
N ARG A 327 23.59 -1.71 56.24
CA ARG A 327 24.57 -2.60 56.91
C ARG A 327 26.01 -2.05 56.94
N LYS A 328 26.39 -1.13 56.05
CA LYS A 328 27.73 -0.50 56.09
C LYS A 328 27.84 0.60 57.15
N ASN A 329 26.73 1.19 57.57
CA ASN A 329 26.71 2.20 58.63
C ASN A 329 26.66 1.60 60.06
N GLU A 330 26.45 0.29 60.19
CA GLU A 330 26.48 -0.44 61.47
C GLU A 330 27.86 -1.06 61.80
N LYS A 331 28.97 -0.48 61.31
CA LYS A 331 30.30 -0.84 61.82
C LYS A 331 30.47 -0.35 63.26
N LYS A 332 30.25 -1.29 64.19
CA LYS A 332 30.37 -1.26 65.66
C LYS A 332 31.44 -0.29 66.23
N PRO A 333 31.15 0.38 67.37
CA PRO A 333 32.14 1.19 68.09
C PRO A 333 33.31 0.31 68.58
N ARG A 334 34.54 0.77 68.36
CA ARG A 334 35.76 0.13 68.89
C ARG A 334 35.67 0.11 70.43
N LYS A 335 35.56 -1.08 71.02
CA LYS A 335 35.74 -1.29 72.47
C LYS A 335 37.16 -0.86 72.87
N LYS A 336 37.27 0.20 73.68
CA LYS A 336 38.51 0.56 74.38
C LYS A 336 38.84 -0.56 75.37
N ILE A 337 40.03 -1.15 75.23
CA ILE A 337 40.62 -2.08 76.19
C ILE A 337 41.05 -1.24 77.41
N GLN A 338 40.49 -1.53 78.58
CA GLN A 338 40.97 -0.99 79.86
C GLN A 338 42.14 -1.86 80.34
N ASN A 339 43.29 -1.23 80.61
CA ASN A 339 44.43 -1.85 81.29
C ASN A 339 44.11 -2.04 82.79
N PRO A 340 44.49 -3.16 83.42
CA PRO A 340 44.37 -3.32 84.86
C PRO A 340 45.50 -2.60 85.62
N LEU A 341 45.12 -2.01 86.76
CA LEU A 341 45.95 -1.26 87.71
C LEU A 341 47.16 -2.05 88.24
N HIS A 342 48.30 -1.35 88.32
CA HIS A 342 49.44 -1.68 89.16
C HIS A 342 49.00 -1.74 90.65
N LYS A 343 49.22 -2.89 91.30
CA LYS A 343 49.30 -2.99 92.77
C LYS A 343 50.73 -2.64 93.20
N SER A 344 50.88 -1.55 93.95
CA SER A 344 52.07 -1.27 94.75
C SER A 344 52.15 -2.23 95.94
N LYS A 345 53.33 -2.83 96.11
CA LYS A 345 53.73 -3.57 97.31
C LYS A 345 54.15 -2.58 98.40
N SER A 346 53.62 -2.74 99.60
CA SER A 346 54.21 -2.23 100.84
C SER A 346 55.31 -3.19 101.30
N LEU A 347 56.46 -2.61 101.65
CA LEU A 347 57.56 -3.23 102.40
C LEU A 347 57.22 -3.16 103.90
N GLU A 348 57.32 -4.30 104.58
CA GLU A 348 58.07 -4.47 105.83
C GLU A 348 59.00 -5.69 105.65
#